data_AF-A0A8H6WNQ3-F1
#
_entry.id   AF-A0A8H6WNQ3-F1
#
_cell.length_a   1.000
_cell.length_b   1.000
_cell.length_c   1.000
_cell.angle_alpha   90.00
_cell.angle_beta   90.00
_cell.angle_gamma   90.00
#
_symmetry.space_group_name_H-M   'P 1'
#
loop_
_entity.id
_entity.type
_entity.pdbx_description
1 polymer ?
#
loop_
_entity_poly.entity_id
_entity_poly.type
_entity_poly.pdbx_seq_one_letter_code
_entity_poly.pdbx_strand_id
1 'polypeptide(L)'
;MILLSKPFRTVSGGLNEKFPIRKGTVLTTSILHTNLSKTIWVGDAPDFKPERWPDDSAGVPASAKQYPGFHHTMTFLDGPRMCLRMGFAIAEMKIVLSLLIRTFMFSSRDEADTKYEKAFLLEGCGWAQGSTANADEKTESERHRQASRQKWGSDSVSSSSWEYVYMATK
;
A
#
# COMPACT_ATOMS: atom_id res chain seq x y z
N MET A 1 13.63 2.95 27.23
CA MET A 1 14.59 3.69 26.38
C MET A 1 14.80 2.86 25.13
N ILE A 2 14.69 3.45 23.93
CA ILE A 2 14.87 2.75 22.65
C ILE A 2 16.13 3.29 21.96
N LEU A 3 16.90 2.39 21.33
CA LEU A 3 18.02 2.74 20.47
C LEU A 3 17.50 3.01 19.06
N LEU A 4 17.92 4.13 18.47
CA LEU A 4 17.56 4.52 17.12
C LEU A 4 18.66 4.10 16.15
N SER A 5 18.27 3.62 14.98
CA SER A 5 19.20 3.27 13.90
C SER A 5 19.91 4.49 13.31
N LYS A 6 19.26 5.67 13.38
CA LYS A 6 19.83 6.95 12.97
C LYS A 6 19.69 7.95 14.11
N PRO A 7 20.78 8.66 14.47
CA PRO A 7 20.69 9.66 15.53
C PRO A 7 19.83 10.84 15.09
N PHE A 8 19.20 11.50 16.05
CA PHE A 8 18.40 12.71 15.84
C PHE A 8 19.01 13.91 16.57
N ARG A 9 18.74 15.11 16.06
CA ARG A 9 19.15 16.36 16.69
C ARG A 9 18.09 16.85 17.65
N THR A 10 18.50 17.17 18.86
CA THR A 10 17.64 17.84 19.85
C THR A 10 17.71 19.36 19.68
N VAL A 11 16.71 20.08 20.18
CA VAL A 11 16.68 21.56 20.20
C VAL A 11 17.90 22.19 20.88
N SER A 12 18.53 21.46 21.81
CA SER A 12 19.78 21.85 22.48
C SER A 12 21.05 21.65 21.63
N GLY A 13 20.92 21.21 20.38
CA GLY A 13 22.03 20.97 19.45
C GLY A 13 22.74 19.63 19.61
N GLY A 14 22.43 18.86 20.66
CA GLY A 14 23.01 17.54 20.90
C GLY A 14 22.52 16.47 19.91
N LEU A 15 23.44 15.62 19.45
CA LEU A 15 23.14 14.42 18.68
C LEU A 15 22.84 13.27 19.65
N ASN A 16 21.65 12.68 19.55
CA ASN A 16 21.21 11.62 20.44
C ASN A 16 20.81 10.37 19.66
N GLU A 17 21.29 9.20 20.11
CA GLU A 17 20.94 7.88 19.56
C GLU A 17 19.88 7.17 20.38
N LYS A 18 19.63 7.64 21.60
CA LYS A 18 18.69 7.03 22.54
C LYS A 18 17.47 7.92 22.71
N PHE A 19 16.29 7.33 22.60
CA PHE A 19 15.03 8.02 22.85
C PHE A 19 14.41 7.52 24.17
N PRO A 20 14.30 8.38 25.20
CA PRO A 20 13.58 8.04 26.42
C PRO A 20 12.07 8.02 26.15
N ILE A 21 11.42 6.94 26.55
CA ILE A 21 9.97 6.76 26.37
C ILE A 21 9.38 6.59 27.76
N ARG A 22 8.36 7.41 28.06
CA ARG A 22 7.67 7.35 29.35
C ARG A 22 6.77 6.10 29.38
N LYS A 23 6.57 5.57 30.57
CA LYS A 23 5.59 4.50 30.78
C LYS A 23 4.21 5.01 30.33
N GLY A 24 3.47 4.19 29.59
CA GLY A 24 2.15 4.53 29.07
C GLY A 24 2.16 5.22 27.69
N THR A 25 3.32 5.50 27.10
CA THR A 25 3.38 5.98 25.72
C THR A 25 2.98 4.88 24.75
N VAL A 26 1.99 5.15 23.89
CA VAL A 26 1.60 4.28 22.79
C VAL A 26 2.57 4.49 21.62
N LEU A 27 3.15 3.39 21.13
CA LEU A 27 4.00 3.39 19.95
C LEU A 27 3.25 2.72 18.81
N THR A 28 3.20 3.38 17.66
CA THR A 28 2.62 2.83 16.44
C THR A 28 3.71 2.73 15.38
N THR A 29 3.69 1.62 14.64
CA THR A 29 4.54 1.45 13.46
C THR A 29 3.66 1.42 12.24
N SER A 30 4.06 2.13 11.19
CA SER A 30 3.32 2.09 9.94
C SER A 30 3.80 0.93 9.09
N ILE A 31 3.03 -0.16 9.06
CA ILE A 31 3.29 -1.34 8.22
C ILE A 31 3.48 -0.96 6.75
N LEU A 32 2.61 -0.10 6.21
CA LEU A 32 2.65 0.33 4.81
C LEU A 32 3.99 1.00 4.46
N HIS A 33 4.36 2.05 5.19
CA HIS A 33 5.62 2.76 4.98
C HIS A 33 6.84 1.87 5.20
N THR A 34 6.82 0.92 6.15
CA THR A 34 7.93 -0.03 6.32
C THR A 34 8.07 -0.96 5.12
N ASN A 35 6.96 -1.53 4.64
CA ASN A 35 6.96 -2.47 3.51
C ASN A 35 7.24 -1.79 2.15
N LEU A 36 7.01 -0.47 2.03
CA LEU A 36 7.26 0.29 0.79
C LEU A 36 8.44 1.26 0.88
N SER A 37 9.20 1.22 1.98
CA SER A 37 10.31 2.16 2.18
C SER A 37 11.45 1.87 1.20
N LYS A 38 11.76 2.86 0.35
CA LYS A 38 12.93 2.82 -0.55
C LYS A 38 14.25 2.75 0.21
N THR A 39 14.29 3.18 1.47
CA THR A 39 15.48 3.06 2.33
C THR A 39 15.68 1.63 2.82
N ILE A 40 14.59 0.88 3.03
CA ILE A 40 14.64 -0.51 3.52
C ILE A 40 14.78 -1.49 2.35
N TRP A 41 13.98 -1.29 1.30
CA TRP A 41 13.87 -2.19 0.15
C TRP A 41 14.72 -1.78 -1.07
N VAL A 42 15.54 -0.73 -0.94
CA VAL A 42 16.56 -0.25 -1.90
C VAL A 42 16.08 -0.24 -3.35
N GLY A 43 15.57 0.89 -3.82
CA GLY A 43 15.23 1.13 -5.24
C GLY A 43 13.94 0.42 -5.70
N ASP A 44 13.78 -0.86 -5.38
CA ASP A 44 12.74 -1.74 -5.90
C ASP A 44 11.50 -1.85 -5.01
N ALA A 45 11.36 -0.97 -4.03
CA ALA A 45 10.25 -0.99 -3.07
C ALA A 45 8.84 -0.92 -3.70
N PRO A 46 8.59 -0.09 -4.75
CA PRO A 46 7.26 0.00 -5.34
C PRO A 46 6.98 -1.08 -6.39
N ASP A 47 8.01 -1.84 -6.81
CA ASP A 47 7.90 -2.76 -7.94
C ASP A 47 7.48 -4.16 -7.47
N PHE A 48 6.52 -4.74 -8.17
CA PHE A 48 6.09 -6.12 -7.95
C PHE A 48 7.13 -7.11 -8.53
N LYS A 49 7.96 -7.68 -7.66
CA LYS A 49 9.01 -8.66 -8.01
C LYS A 49 8.84 -9.97 -7.22
N PRO A 50 8.02 -10.94 -7.70
CA PRO A 50 7.80 -12.22 -7.03
C PRO A 50 9.07 -13.04 -6.78
N GLU A 51 10.06 -12.91 -7.68
CA GLU A 51 11.34 -13.62 -7.68
C GLU A 51 12.26 -13.17 -6.55
N ARG A 52 11.86 -12.16 -5.77
CA ARG A 52 12.60 -11.66 -4.61
C ARG A 52 12.74 -12.69 -3.48
N TRP A 53 11.78 -13.60 -3.36
CA TRP A 53 11.53 -14.45 -2.19
C TRP A 53 11.95 -15.93 -2.27
N PRO A 54 12.07 -16.60 -3.44
CA PRO A 54 12.33 -18.04 -3.51
C PRO A 54 13.70 -18.48 -2.98
N ASP A 55 14.73 -17.64 -3.15
CA ASP A 55 16.10 -17.92 -2.72
C ASP A 55 16.48 -16.95 -1.60
N ASP A 56 16.54 -17.46 -0.38
CA ASP A 56 16.61 -16.74 0.91
C ASP A 56 17.90 -15.90 1.13
N SER A 57 18.56 -15.42 0.06
CA SER A 57 19.76 -14.60 0.18
C SER A 57 20.03 -13.58 -0.93
N ALA A 58 19.59 -13.80 -2.18
CA ALA A 58 20.03 -12.96 -3.31
C ALA A 58 19.11 -11.75 -3.59
N GLY A 59 17.79 -11.91 -3.48
CA GLY A 59 16.82 -10.88 -3.88
C GLY A 59 16.43 -9.87 -2.79
N VAL A 60 16.56 -10.24 -1.51
CA VAL A 60 16.21 -9.37 -0.38
C VAL A 60 17.40 -8.49 0.02
N PRO A 61 17.25 -7.15 0.02
CA PRO A 61 18.31 -6.24 0.44
C PRO A 61 18.77 -6.50 1.88
N ALA A 62 20.05 -6.30 2.15
CA ALA A 62 20.61 -6.48 3.50
C ALA A 62 19.93 -5.59 4.56
N SER A 63 19.45 -4.41 4.17
CA SER A 63 18.67 -3.50 5.02
C SER A 63 17.28 -4.06 5.38
N ALA A 64 16.63 -4.79 4.48
CA ALA A 64 15.35 -5.44 4.75
C ALA A 64 15.52 -6.66 5.67
N LYS A 65 16.61 -7.42 5.51
CA LYS A 65 16.92 -8.59 6.35
C LYS A 65 17.03 -8.28 7.85
N GLN A 66 17.25 -7.02 8.22
CA GLN A 66 17.29 -6.56 9.60
C GLN A 66 15.90 -6.48 10.26
N TYR A 67 14.84 -6.44 9.47
CA TYR A 67 13.48 -6.35 9.98
C TYR A 67 12.95 -7.75 10.30
N PRO A 68 12.40 -7.94 11.50
CA PRO A 68 11.80 -9.19 11.88
C PRO A 68 10.38 -9.30 11.31
N GLY A 69 9.88 -10.52 11.13
CA GLY A 69 8.59 -10.78 10.52
C GLY A 69 8.67 -11.74 9.34
N PHE A 70 7.50 -12.14 8.85
CA PHE A 70 7.39 -13.12 7.76
C PHE A 70 8.01 -12.57 6.47
N HIS A 71 9.06 -13.25 5.99
CA HIS A 71 9.89 -12.80 4.87
C HIS A 71 10.31 -11.32 4.97
N HIS A 72 10.74 -10.86 6.16
CA HIS A 72 11.20 -9.49 6.38
C HIS A 72 10.14 -8.39 6.12
N THR A 73 8.86 -8.77 6.11
CA THR A 73 7.73 -7.85 5.99
C THR A 73 6.97 -7.73 7.31
N MET A 74 6.38 -6.56 7.56
CA MET A 74 5.59 -6.29 8.77
C MET A 74 4.09 -6.62 8.58
N THR A 75 3.72 -7.28 7.49
CA THR A 75 2.32 -7.53 7.09
C THR A 75 1.55 -8.32 8.16
N PHE A 76 2.20 -9.30 8.78
CA PHE A 76 1.63 -10.11 9.85
C PHE A 76 2.12 -9.68 11.24
N LEU A 77 2.75 -8.50 11.33
CA LEU A 77 3.53 -8.04 12.49
C LEU A 77 4.62 -9.07 12.86
N ASP A 78 5.19 -8.90 14.04
CA ASP A 78 6.18 -9.81 14.61
C ASP A 78 6.04 -9.88 16.14
N GLY A 79 6.61 -10.93 16.75
CA GLY A 79 6.60 -11.16 18.19
C GLY A 79 5.33 -11.85 18.72
N PRO A 80 5.12 -11.87 20.05
CA PRO A 80 4.04 -12.64 20.69
C PRO A 80 2.62 -12.13 20.37
N ARG A 81 2.52 -10.97 19.70
CA ARG A 81 1.27 -10.36 19.24
C ARG A 81 1.15 -10.35 17.72
N MET A 82 1.96 -11.14 17.02
CA MET A 82 1.83 -11.34 15.59
C MET A 82 0.46 -11.93 15.23
N CYS A 83 0.07 -11.81 13.97
CA CYS A 83 -1.19 -12.32 13.47
C CYS A 83 -1.31 -13.84 13.74
N LEU A 84 -2.20 -14.22 14.65
CA LEU A 84 -2.45 -15.62 14.99
C LEU A 84 -2.87 -16.45 13.76
N ARG A 85 -3.52 -15.81 12.78
CA ARG A 85 -4.01 -16.44 11.55
C ARG A 85 -3.06 -16.30 10.36
N MET A 86 -1.79 -15.93 10.56
CA MET A 86 -0.82 -15.79 9.48
C MET A 86 -0.74 -17.05 8.60
N GLY A 87 -0.56 -18.23 9.21
CA GLY A 87 -0.47 -19.49 8.45
C GLY A 87 -1.72 -19.81 7.65
N PHE A 88 -2.89 -19.55 8.23
CA PHE A 88 -4.18 -19.73 7.55
C PHE A 88 -4.33 -18.78 6.35
N ALA A 89 -4.05 -17.48 6.54
CA ALA A 89 -4.14 -16.49 5.48
C ALA A 89 -3.18 -16.81 4.32
N ILE A 90 -1.95 -17.23 4.62
CA ILE A 90 -0.98 -17.63 3.59
C ILE A 90 -1.46 -18.87 2.83
N ALA A 91 -2.00 -19.87 3.52
CA ALA A 91 -2.54 -21.07 2.88
C ALA A 91 -3.73 -20.74 1.97
N GLU A 92 -4.67 -19.93 2.45
CA GLU A 92 -5.84 -19.49 1.69
C GLU A 92 -5.43 -18.71 0.43
N MET A 93 -4.53 -17.72 0.56
CA MET A 93 -4.01 -16.96 -0.58
C MET A 93 -3.33 -17.85 -1.62
N LYS A 94 -2.54 -18.85 -1.18
CA LYS A 94 -1.89 -19.81 -2.08
C LYS A 94 -2.91 -20.66 -2.84
N ILE A 95 -3.95 -21.15 -2.15
CA ILE A 95 -5.01 -21.96 -2.76
C ILE A 95 -5.76 -21.13 -3.80
N VAL A 96 -6.26 -19.95 -3.41
CA VAL A 96 -7.01 -19.06 -4.31
C VAL A 96 -6.16 -18.66 -5.50
N LEU A 97 -4.90 -18.26 -5.31
CA LEU A 97 -4.01 -17.89 -6.39
C LEU A 97 -3.74 -19.06 -7.36
N SER A 98 -3.52 -20.27 -6.83
CA SER A 98 -3.29 -21.46 -7.66
C SER A 98 -4.50 -21.82 -8.51
N LEU A 99 -5.71 -21.66 -7.97
CA LEU A 99 -6.97 -21.87 -8.68
C LEU A 99 -7.14 -20.81 -9.78
N LEU A 100 -6.91 -19.54 -9.44
CA LEU A 100 -7.06 -18.42 -10.35
C LEU A 100 -6.13 -18.54 -11.59
N ILE A 101 -4.85 -18.82 -11.38
CA ILE A 101 -3.86 -18.94 -12.48
C ILE A 101 -4.14 -20.18 -13.36
N ARG A 102 -4.67 -21.25 -12.77
CA ARG A 102 -5.02 -22.47 -13.50
C ARG A 102 -6.26 -22.28 -14.37
N THR A 103 -7.27 -21.60 -13.85
CA THR A 103 -8.59 -21.52 -14.48
C THR A 103 -8.73 -20.35 -15.46
N PHE A 104 -8.07 -19.22 -15.19
CA PHE A 104 -8.30 -17.97 -15.93
C PHE A 104 -7.07 -17.47 -16.68
N MET A 105 -7.31 -16.63 -17.70
CA MET A 105 -6.32 -15.70 -18.25
C MET A 105 -6.67 -14.28 -17.83
N PHE A 106 -5.67 -13.53 -17.35
CA PHE A 106 -5.83 -12.16 -16.88
C PHE A 106 -5.31 -11.17 -17.93
N SER A 107 -6.06 -10.10 -18.19
CA SER A 107 -5.62 -8.94 -18.95
C SER A 107 -5.89 -7.67 -18.15
N SER A 108 -5.03 -6.66 -18.31
CA SER A 108 -5.25 -5.35 -17.69
C SER A 108 -6.37 -4.60 -18.42
N ARG A 109 -7.24 -3.93 -17.67
CA ARG A 109 -8.09 -2.87 -18.21
C ARG A 109 -7.24 -1.65 -18.57
N ASP A 110 -7.68 -0.84 -19.52
CA ASP A 110 -6.97 0.38 -19.93
C ASP A 110 -6.57 1.23 -18.72
N GLU A 111 -5.28 1.58 -18.68
CA GLU A 111 -4.61 2.19 -17.53
C GLU A 111 -5.17 3.58 -17.19
N ALA A 112 -5.76 4.26 -18.19
CA ALA A 112 -6.33 5.60 -18.07
C ALA A 112 -7.56 5.69 -17.14
N ASP A 113 -8.24 4.58 -16.86
CA ASP A 113 -9.50 4.57 -16.09
C ASP A 113 -9.41 3.79 -14.76
N THR A 114 -8.23 3.24 -14.44
CA THR A 114 -8.09 2.40 -13.25
C THR A 114 -7.66 3.24 -12.04
N LYS A 115 -8.65 3.77 -11.31
CA LYS A 115 -8.44 4.45 -10.03
C LYS A 115 -8.42 3.41 -8.89
N TYR A 116 -7.26 3.20 -8.30
CA TYR A 116 -7.15 2.41 -7.06
C TYR A 116 -7.32 3.33 -5.86
N GLU A 117 -8.46 3.24 -5.18
CA GLU A 117 -8.58 3.82 -3.85
C GLU A 117 -7.82 2.91 -2.88
N LYS A 118 -6.82 3.45 -2.18
CA LYS A 118 -6.15 2.75 -1.08
C LYS A 118 -7.10 2.76 0.11
N ALA A 119 -8.13 1.90 0.08
CA ALA A 119 -9.03 1.71 1.20
C ALA A 119 -8.23 1.17 2.39
N PHE A 120 -7.99 2.03 3.37
CA PHE A 120 -7.32 1.69 4.60
C PHE A 120 -8.35 1.01 5.51
N LEU A 121 -8.35 -0.33 5.58
CA LEU A 121 -9.26 -1.10 6.43
C LEU A 121 -9.03 -0.92 7.94
N LEU A 122 -8.24 0.08 8.38
CA LEU A 122 -8.22 0.54 9.77
C LEU A 122 -9.20 1.69 9.98
N GLU A 123 -10.40 1.58 9.43
CA GLU A 123 -11.58 2.31 9.88
C GLU A 123 -11.97 1.74 11.26
N GLY A 124 -11.18 2.09 12.28
CA GLY A 124 -11.21 1.43 13.58
C GLY A 124 -10.59 2.25 14.71
N CYS A 125 -10.69 3.58 14.66
CA CYS A 125 -10.75 4.44 15.85
C CYS A 125 -11.04 5.88 15.41
N GLY A 126 -12.23 6.38 15.75
CA GLY A 126 -12.70 7.74 15.40
C GLY A 126 -11.95 8.86 16.12
N TRP A 127 -10.73 9.17 15.68
CA TRP A 127 -9.95 10.32 16.13
C TRP A 127 -9.07 10.88 14.99
N ALA A 128 -9.68 11.47 13.97
CA ALA A 128 -9.09 12.56 13.17
C ALA A 128 -10.10 13.03 12.10
N GLN A 129 -11.17 13.70 12.53
CA GLN A 129 -11.77 14.73 11.69
C GLN A 129 -10.89 15.97 11.81
N GLY A 130 -10.24 16.33 10.72
CA GLY A 130 -9.43 17.54 10.64
C GLY A 130 -8.51 17.51 9.43
N SER A 131 -8.96 18.13 8.34
CA SER A 131 -8.20 19.08 7.51
C SER A 131 -6.69 18.79 7.37
N THR A 132 -6.17 18.44 6.20
CA THR A 132 -5.95 19.44 5.15
C THR A 132 -6.20 18.91 3.75
N ALA A 133 -7.20 19.50 3.08
CA ALA A 133 -7.15 19.66 1.65
C ALA A 133 -5.92 20.52 1.30
N ASN A 134 -5.09 20.04 0.39
CA ASN A 134 -4.17 20.87 -0.39
C ASN A 134 -4.12 20.26 -1.79
N ALA A 135 -5.03 20.73 -2.63
CA ALA A 135 -4.99 20.58 -4.08
C ALA A 135 -5.25 21.96 -4.70
N ASP A 136 -4.45 22.95 -4.28
CA ASP A 136 -4.34 24.24 -4.93
C ASP A 136 -3.23 24.15 -5.99
N GLU A 137 -3.55 23.58 -7.16
CA GLU A 137 -2.84 23.88 -8.42
C GLU A 137 -3.60 23.34 -9.65
N LYS A 138 -4.90 23.65 -9.80
CA LYS A 138 -5.61 23.38 -11.08
C LYS A 138 -6.93 24.16 -11.19
N THR A 139 -6.89 25.49 -11.06
CA THR A 139 -8.14 26.29 -11.10
C THR A 139 -8.04 27.56 -11.93
N GLU A 140 -7.49 27.50 -13.15
CA GLU A 140 -7.70 28.63 -14.08
C GLU A 140 -7.72 28.26 -15.58
N SER A 141 -6.95 27.27 -16.04
CA SER A 141 -6.89 26.93 -17.49
C SER A 141 -8.03 26.02 -18.00
N GLU A 142 -8.73 25.29 -17.12
CA GLU A 142 -9.78 24.33 -17.53
C GLU A 142 -11.17 24.96 -17.70
N ARG A 143 -11.40 26.15 -17.11
CA ARG A 143 -12.65 26.91 -17.32
C ARG A 143 -12.83 27.42 -18.76
N HIS A 144 -11.74 27.56 -19.52
CA HIS A 144 -11.78 27.97 -20.93
C HIS A 144 -12.03 26.81 -21.92
N ARG A 145 -11.94 25.55 -21.49
CA ARG A 145 -12.11 24.39 -22.39
C ARG A 145 -13.51 23.77 -22.33
N GLN A 146 -14.32 24.10 -21.32
CA GLN A 146 -15.68 23.58 -21.14
C GLN A 146 -16.78 24.35 -21.89
N ALA A 147 -16.47 25.47 -22.55
CA ALA A 147 -17.48 26.29 -23.25
C ALA A 147 -17.78 25.84 -24.71
N SER A 148 -17.16 24.78 -25.25
CA SER A 148 -17.24 24.48 -26.69
C SER A 148 -17.76 23.09 -27.10
N ARG A 149 -18.33 22.27 -26.19
CA ARG A 149 -18.90 20.96 -26.56
C ARG A 149 -20.28 20.64 -25.98
N GLN A 150 -21.09 21.65 -25.72
CA GLN A 150 -22.55 21.48 -25.60
C GLN A 150 -23.23 21.68 -26.96
N LYS A 151 -23.43 20.59 -27.71
CA LYS A 151 -24.64 20.30 -28.52
C LYS A 151 -24.43 19.03 -29.37
N TRP A 152 -25.07 17.94 -29.00
CA TRP A 152 -25.99 17.22 -29.88
C TRP A 152 -26.96 16.42 -29.01
N GLY A 153 -28.25 16.53 -29.35
CA GLY A 153 -29.37 16.26 -28.47
C GLY A 153 -29.79 14.80 -28.37
N SER A 154 -30.51 14.55 -27.27
CA SER A 154 -31.69 13.70 -27.09
C SER A 154 -32.03 12.68 -28.18
N ASP A 155 -32.06 11.39 -27.85
CA ASP A 155 -33.33 10.69 -27.54
C ASP A 155 -33.14 9.20 -27.17
N SER A 156 -33.94 8.79 -26.18
CA SER A 156 -34.49 7.45 -25.93
C SER A 156 -33.60 6.24 -25.56
N VAL A 157 -33.86 5.74 -24.34
CA VAL A 157 -34.21 4.36 -23.97
C VAL A 157 -33.21 3.23 -24.27
N SER A 158 -32.71 2.62 -23.18
CA SER A 158 -32.88 1.19 -22.86
C SER A 158 -31.69 0.68 -22.06
N SER A 159 -31.98 0.02 -20.95
CA SER A 159 -31.05 -0.72 -20.11
C SER A 159 -30.12 -1.63 -20.91
N SER A 160 -28.83 -1.61 -20.56
CA SER A 160 -27.89 -2.74 -20.50
C SER A 160 -26.50 -2.31 -20.97
N SER A 161 -25.57 -2.13 -20.04
CA SER A 161 -24.18 -2.47 -20.31
C SER A 161 -23.47 -2.72 -18.99
N TRP A 162 -23.73 -3.90 -18.43
CA TRP A 162 -22.77 -4.52 -17.54
C TRP A 162 -21.56 -4.86 -18.40
N GLU A 163 -20.57 -3.97 -18.47
CA GLU A 163 -19.28 -4.32 -19.06
C GLU A 163 -18.61 -5.34 -18.14
N TYR A 164 -18.80 -6.60 -18.50
CA TYR A 164 -18.10 -7.74 -17.93
C TYR A 164 -16.60 -7.51 -18.01
N VAL A 165 -15.92 -7.57 -16.87
CA VAL A 165 -14.51 -7.94 -16.86
C VAL A 165 -14.43 -9.34 -17.46
N TYR A 166 -13.89 -9.47 -18.67
CA TYR A 166 -13.72 -10.76 -19.31
C TYR A 166 -12.64 -11.56 -18.57
N MET A 167 -13.05 -12.28 -17.53
CA MET A 167 -12.30 -13.42 -17.04
C MET A 167 -12.63 -14.59 -17.96
N ALA A 168 -11.87 -14.74 -19.04
CA ALA A 168 -11.99 -15.90 -19.90
C ALA A 168 -11.44 -17.12 -19.15
N THR A 169 -12.26 -18.15 -19.01
CA THR A 169 -11.80 -19.48 -18.59
C THR A 169 -10.95 -20.07 -19.73
N LYS A 170 -9.84 -20.70 -19.37
CA LYS A 170 -9.06 -21.48 -20.33
C LYS A 170 -9.85 -22.67 -20.90
#